data_AF-A0A9D6DYE7-F1
#
_entry.id   AF-A0A9D6DYE7-F1
#
_cell.length_a   1.000
_cell.length_b   1.000
_cell.length_c   1.000
_cell.angle_alpha   90.00
_cell.angle_beta   90.00
_cell.angle_gamma   90.00
#
_symmetry.space_group_name_H-M   'P 1'
#
loop_
_entity.id
_entity.type
_entity.pdbx_description
1 polymer ?
#
loop_
_entity_poly.entity_id
_entity_poly.type
_entity_poly.pdbx_seq_one_letter_code
_entity_poly.pdbx_strand_id
1 'polypeptide(L)' 'MRYLPHSPKDIGDMLQALGMTDLDELFRDIPEDLRLREPISMPPPLSEWEVRAHLARLADRNLSLDKAASF' A
#
# COMPACT_ATOMS: atom_id res chain seq x y z
N MET A 1 -11.32 4.79 -1.84
CA MET A 1 -11.56 3.52 -2.56
C MET A 1 -10.80 2.38 -1.88
N ARG A 2 -11.34 1.14 -1.86
CA ARG A 2 -10.63 -0.02 -1.32
C ARG A 2 -9.71 -0.59 -2.40
N TYR A 3 -8.40 -0.53 -2.20
CA TYR A 3 -7.41 -1.01 -3.18
C TYR A 3 -7.43 -2.54 -3.32
N LEU A 4 -7.67 -3.25 -2.22
CA LEU A 4 -7.74 -4.70 -2.21
C LEU A 4 -9.11 -5.18 -2.71
N PRO A 5 -9.17 -6.01 -3.77
CA PRO A 5 -10.43 -6.46 -4.35
C PRO A 5 -11.12 -7.52 -3.49
N HIS A 6 -10.36 -8.29 -2.70
CA HIS A 6 -10.88 -9.41 -1.93
C HIS A 6 -11.44 -8.99 -0.57
N SER A 7 -12.60 -9.54 -0.21
CA SER A 7 -13.14 -9.49 1.15
C SER A 7 -12.44 -10.51 2.05
N PRO A 8 -12.55 -10.37 3.39
CA PRO A 8 -12.06 -11.40 4.31
C PRO A 8 -12.66 -12.78 4.06
N LYS A 9 -13.92 -12.84 3.59
CA LYS A 9 -14.57 -14.08 3.20
C LYS A 9 -13.90 -14.71 1.98
N ASP A 10 -13.62 -13.93 0.93
CA ASP A 10 -12.94 -14.44 -0.26
C ASP A 10 -11.55 -14.99 0.08
N ILE A 11 -10.82 -14.30 0.98
CA ILE A 11 -9.52 -14.77 1.46
C ILE A 11 -9.66 -16.11 2.19
N GLY A 12 -10.67 -16.26 3.06
CA GLY A 12 -10.95 -17.52 3.76
C GLY A 12 -11.29 -18.66 2.79
N ASP A 13 -12.15 -18.40 1.80
CA ASP A 13 -12.54 -19.39 0.79
C ASP A 13 -11.31 -19.86 -0.03
N MET A 14 -10.40 -18.93 -0.38
CA MET A 14 -9.15 -19.26 -1.08
C MET A 14 -8.17 -20.07 -0.23
N LEU A 15 -7.97 -19.69 1.04
CA LEU A 15 -7.09 -20.43 1.97
C LEU A 15 -7.62 -21.85 2.21
N GLN A 16 -8.94 -22.00 2.38
CA GLN A 16 -9.58 -23.31 2.53
C GLN A 16 -9.38 -24.18 1.28
N ALA A 17 -9.50 -23.61 0.08
CA ALA A 17 -9.26 -24.33 -1.16
C ALA A 17 -7.81 -24.83 -1.29
N LEU A 18 -6.85 -24.14 -0.67
CA LEU A 18 -5.44 -24.52 -0.60
C LEU A 18 -5.11 -25.42 0.60
N GLY A 19 -6.06 -25.64 1.52
CA GLY A 19 -5.84 -26.41 2.75
C GLY A 19 -4.95 -25.68 3.77
N MET A 20 -4.91 -24.35 3.73
CA MET A 20 -4.09 -23.50 4.58
C MET A 20 -4.93 -22.82 5.67
N THR A 21 -4.33 -22.53 6.84
CA THR A 21 -5.02 -21.93 7.99
C THR A 21 -4.83 -20.41 8.09
N ASP A 22 -3.73 -19.89 7.53
CA ASP A 22 -3.42 -18.47 7.49
C ASP A 22 -2.66 -18.06 6.22
N LEU A 23 -2.44 -16.74 6.07
CA LEU A 23 -1.69 -16.19 4.94
C LEU A 23 -0.18 -16.44 5.03
N ASP A 24 0.38 -16.65 6.21
CA ASP A 24 1.81 -16.83 6.41
C ASP A 24 2.28 -18.17 5.81
N GLU A 25 1.41 -19.18 5.79
CA GLU A 25 1.66 -20.46 5.11
C GLU A 25 1.97 -20.32 3.62
N LEU A 26 1.46 -19.29 2.94
CA LEU A 26 1.77 -19.01 1.53
C LEU A 26 3.26 -18.68 1.31
N PHE A 27 3.95 -18.23 2.36
CA PHE A 27 5.35 -17.81 2.31
C PHE A 27 6.31 -18.86 2.84
N ARG A 28 5.84 -20.10 3.10
CA ARG A 28 6.63 -21.18 3.73
C ARG A 28 7.96 -21.49 3.03
N ASP A 29 8.03 -21.28 1.72
CA ASP A 29 9.22 -21.55 0.90
C ASP A 29 10.30 -20.47 1.03
N ILE A 30 10.00 -19.34 1.68
CA ILE A 30 10.96 -18.28 1.96
C ILE A 30 11.65 -18.59 3.29
N PRO A 31 12.99 -18.79 3.32
CA PRO A 31 13.74 -18.97 4.57
C PRO A 31 13.47 -17.87 5.60
N GLU A 32 13.33 -18.22 6.88
CA GLU A 32 12.95 -17.27 7.95
C GLU A 32 13.99 -16.16 8.21
N ASP A 33 15.24 -16.39 7.85
CA ASP A 33 16.33 -15.41 7.91
C ASP A 33 16.24 -14.36 6.79
N LEU A 34 15.55 -14.68 5.69
CA LEU A 34 15.28 -13.77 4.58
C LEU A 34 13.94 -13.02 4.74
N ARG A 35 13.08 -13.44 5.67
CA ARG A 35 11.82 -12.75 5.96
C ARG A 35 12.06 -11.50 6.79
N LEU A 36 11.34 -10.43 6.45
CA LEU A 36 11.37 -9.20 7.22
C LEU A 36 10.76 -9.45 8.61
N ARG A 37 11.55 -9.21 9.68
CA ARG A 37 11.13 -9.46 11.06
C ARG A 37 10.54 -8.23 11.76
N GLU A 38 10.83 -7.05 11.23
CA GLU A 38 10.40 -5.79 11.80
C GLU A 38 9.49 -5.06 10.82
N PRO A 39 8.52 -4.26 11.29
CA PRO A 39 7.73 -3.43 10.40
C PRO A 39 8.61 -2.53 9.53
N ILE A 40 8.22 -2.34 8.26
CA ILE A 40 8.90 -1.39 7.39
C ILE A 40 8.82 0.00 8.04
N SER A 41 9.96 0.68 8.16
CA SER A 41 10.02 2.05 8.68
C SER A 41 9.36 3.02 7.68
N MET A 42 8.05 3.17 7.81
CA MET A 42 7.24 4.08 6.98
C MET A 42 6.40 5.02 7.84
N PRO A 43 6.11 6.24 7.36
CA PRO A 43 5.10 7.10 7.95
C PRO A 43 3.73 6.40 8.04
N PRO A 44 2.85 6.85 8.95
CA PRO A 44 1.50 6.30 9.05
C PRO A 44 0.75 6.44 7.71
N PRO A 45 -0.18 5.52 7.40
CA PRO A 45 -0.97 5.60 6.19
C PRO A 45 -1.83 6.87 6.20
N LEU A 46 -1.94 7.48 5.03
CA LEU A 46 -2.81 8.63 4.80
C LEU A 46 -4.09 8.16 4.12
N SER A 47 -5.23 8.75 4.49
CA SER A 47 -6.47 8.60 3.74
C SER A 47 -6.33 9.20 2.33
N GLU A 48 -7.24 8.82 1.43
CA GLU A 48 -7.25 9.32 0.05
C GLU A 48 -7.26 10.86 -0.02
N TRP A 49 -8.02 11.50 0.86
CA TRP A 49 -8.09 12.96 0.98
C TRP A 49 -6.77 13.57 1.46
N GLU A 50 -6.15 12.97 2.48
CA GLU A 50 -4.87 13.44 3.02
C GLU A 50 -3.73 13.26 2.00
N VAL A 51 -3.69 12.14 1.28
CA VAL A 51 -2.74 11.92 0.18
C VAL A 51 -2.91 13.00 -0.87
N ARG A 52 -4.15 13.28 -1.31
CA ARG A 52 -4.42 14.30 -2.33
C ARG A 52 -3.97 15.69 -1.88
N ALA A 53 -4.28 16.07 -0.65
CA ALA A 53 -3.85 17.34 -0.08
C ALA A 53 -2.32 17.43 0.10
N HIS A 54 -1.68 16.34 0.51
CA HIS A 54 -0.22 16.26 0.63
C HIS A 54 0.46 16.44 -0.72
N LEU A 55 0.00 15.72 -1.75
CA LEU A 55 0.54 15.82 -3.11
C LEU A 55 0.32 17.22 -3.72
N ALA A 56 -0.84 17.83 -3.50
CA ALA A 56 -1.09 19.21 -3.94
C ALA A 56 -0.09 20.21 -3.34
N ARG A 57 0.16 20.13 -2.03
CA ARG A 57 1.16 20.98 -1.34
C ARG A 57 2.58 20.76 -1.87
N LEU A 58 2.93 19.52 -2.23
CA LEU A 58 4.24 19.24 -2.84
C LEU A 58 4.33 19.85 -4.24
N ALA A 59 3.28 19.72 -5.05
CA ALA A 59 3.23 20.28 -6.40
C ALA A 59 3.29 21.82 -6.40
N ASP A 60 2.72 22.48 -5.38
CA ASP A 60 2.76 23.94 -5.25
C ASP A 60 4.16 24.52 -5.09
N ARG A 61 5.15 23.69 -4.73
CA ARG A 61 6.56 24.09 -4.66
C ARG A 61 7.23 24.16 -6.03
N ASN A 62 6.57 23.67 -7.09
CA ASN A 62 7.07 23.76 -8.46
C ASN A 62 6.65 25.07 -9.11
N LEU A 63 7.49 25.59 -10.02
CA LEU A 63 7.13 26.70 -10.90
C LEU A 63 6.37 26.13 -12.10
N SER A 64 5.05 26.37 -12.17
CA SER A 64 4.25 26.03 -13.36
C SER A 64 4.11 27.25 -14.28
N LEU A 65 3.87 27.02 -15.57
CA LEU A 65 3.60 28.08 -16.55
C LEU A 65 2.30 28.84 -16.25
N ASP A 66 1.37 28.25 -15.49
CA ASP A 66 0.20 28.97 -14.96
C ASP A 66 0.57 30.02 -13.90
N LYS A 67 1.72 29.83 -13.23
CA LYS A 67 2.21 30.69 -12.13
C LYS A 67 3.36 31.59 -12.56
N ALA A 68 3.86 31.48 -13.79
CA ALA A 68 4.99 32.24 -14.31
C ALA A 68 4.67 32.81 -15.69
N ALA A 69 4.95 34.11 -15.89
CA ALA A 69 4.94 34.68 -17.23
C ALA A 69 6.07 34.03 -18.05
N SER A 70 5.70 33.29 -19.10
CA SER A 70 6.62 32.74 -20.08
C SER A 70 6.33 33.41 -21.42
N PHE A 71 7.37 33.96 -22.05
CA PHE A 71 7.30 34.71 -23.31
C PHE A 71 7.89 33.89 -24.45
#